data_AF-L7KKH9-F1
#
_entry.id   AF-L7KKH9-F1
#
_cell.length_a   1.000
_cell.length_b   1.000
_cell.length_c   1.000
_cell.angle_alpha   90.00
_cell.angle_beta   90.00
_cell.angle_gamma   90.00
#
_symmetry.space_group_name_H-M   'P 1'
#
loop_
_entity.id
_entity.type
_entity.pdbx_description
1 polymer ?
#
loop_
_entity_poly.entity_id
_entity_poly.type
_entity_poly.pdbx_seq_one_letter_code
_entity_poly.pdbx_strand_id
1 'polypeptide(L)' 'MLQHEYEVKFNSISSEVGVRKPSRRIYALACERLGVDPAAAVMVDDLQQNLDGAARLSITRLDYSHSSDRRRCHSAR' A
#
# COMPACT_ATOMS: atom_id res chain seq x y z
N MET A 1 -22.31 16.49 13.00
CA MET A 1 -21.85 15.12 12.71
C MET A 1 -21.13 15.17 11.37
N LEU A 2 -19.81 15.08 11.35
CA LEU A 2 -19.06 15.08 10.09
C LEU A 2 -19.13 13.66 9.53
N GLN A 3 -19.96 13.48 8.50
CA GLN A 3 -19.91 12.27 7.69
C GLN A 3 -18.64 12.38 6.84
N HIS A 4 -17.58 11.69 7.25
CA HIS A 4 -16.43 11.52 6.37
C HIS A 4 -16.82 10.48 5.32
N GLU A 5 -17.02 10.93 4.08
CA GLU A 5 -17.09 10.05 2.92
C GLU A 5 -15.68 9.58 2.59
N TYR A 6 -15.41 8.29 2.81
CA TYR A 6 -14.14 7.67 2.44
C TYR A 6 -14.29 7.05 1.06
N GLU A 7 -13.57 7.58 0.07
CA GLU A 7 -13.49 6.98 -1.26
C GLU A 7 -12.42 5.89 -1.27
N VAL A 8 -12.82 4.64 -1.53
CA VAL A 8 -11.89 3.51 -1.64
C VAL A 8 -11.45 3.37 -3.09
N LYS A 9 -10.14 3.55 -3.35
CA LYS A 9 -9.56 3.40 -4.67
C LYS A 9 -8.53 2.27 -4.69
N PHE A 10 -8.57 1.43 -5.73
CA PHE A 10 -7.71 0.25 -5.87
C PHE A 10 -6.74 0.40 -7.05
N ASN A 11 -5.50 -0.04 -6.85
CA ASN A 11 -4.44 0.00 -7.87
C ASN A 11 -3.52 -1.22 -7.73
N SER A 12 -3.25 -1.92 -8.83
CA SER A 12 -2.40 -3.11 -8.88
C SER A 12 -1.23 -2.86 -9.84
N ILE A 13 -0.02 -2.65 -9.30
CA ILE A 13 1.11 -2.09 -10.07
C ILE A 13 2.34 -3.02 -10.11
N SER A 14 2.41 -4.09 -9.29
CA SER A 14 3.70 -4.72 -8.98
C SER A 14 4.38 -5.45 -10.15
N SER A 15 3.65 -5.91 -11.16
CA SER A 15 4.22 -6.57 -12.35
C SER A 15 4.39 -5.65 -13.56
N GLU A 16 3.62 -4.56 -13.64
CA GLU A 16 3.54 -3.73 -14.85
C GLU A 16 4.68 -2.71 -14.99
N VAL A 17 5.31 -2.31 -13.87
CA VAL A 17 6.18 -1.13 -13.84
C VAL A 17 7.61 -1.44 -13.41
N GLY A 18 7.94 -2.73 -13.21
CA GLY A 18 9.29 -3.18 -12.89
C GLY A 18 9.86 -2.64 -11.56
N VAL A 19 9.03 -2.03 -10.72
CA VAL A 19 9.40 -1.49 -9.41
C VAL A 19 8.58 -2.21 -8.34
N ARG A 20 9.24 -2.64 -7.27
CA ARG A 20 8.60 -3.33 -6.14
C ARG A 20 8.77 -2.58 -4.83
N LYS A 21 7.89 -2.87 -3.88
CA LYS A 21 8.07 -2.52 -2.46
C LYS A 21 9.39 -3.12 -1.96
N PRO A 22 10.18 -2.42 -1.12
CA PRO A 22 9.90 -1.16 -0.45
C PRO A 22 10.42 0.11 -1.18
N SER A 23 10.58 0.09 -2.51
CA SER A 23 11.06 1.27 -3.25
C SER A 23 10.10 2.44 -3.12
N ARG A 24 10.60 3.63 -2.76
CA ARG A 24 9.80 4.88 -2.67
C ARG A 24 8.95 5.13 -3.92
N ARG A 25 9.48 4.79 -5.10
CA ARG A 25 8.83 5.04 -6.40
C ARG A 25 7.51 4.26 -6.57
N ILE A 26 7.36 3.07 -5.99
CA ILE A 26 6.11 2.30 -6.15
C ILE A 26 4.93 2.97 -5.43
N TYR A 27 5.19 3.54 -4.25
CA TYR A 27 4.17 4.20 -3.44
C TYR A 27 3.77 5.55 -4.03
N ALA A 28 4.74 6.34 -4.51
CA ALA A 28 4.47 7.61 -5.18
C ALA A 28 3.60 7.40 -6.43
N LEU A 29 3.95 6.41 -7.26
CA LEU A 29 3.17 6.06 -8.44
C LEU A 29 1.77 5.55 -8.08
N ALA A 30 1.65 4.80 -6.99
CA ALA A 30 0.35 4.35 -6.50
C ALA A 30 -0.55 5.54 -6.13
N CYS A 31 -0.02 6.50 -5.39
CA CYS A 31 -0.75 7.71 -4.99
C CYS A 31 -1.13 8.57 -6.21
N GLU A 32 -0.22 8.76 -7.15
CA GLU A 32 -0.45 9.50 -8.39
C GLU A 32 -1.57 8.89 -9.23
N ARG A 33 -1.50 7.57 -9.50
CA ARG A 33 -2.52 6.86 -10.28
C ARG A 33 -3.90 6.85 -9.61
N LEU A 34 -3.92 6.86 -8.28
CA LEU A 34 -5.16 6.92 -7.50
C LEU A 34 -5.66 8.36 -7.31
N GLY A 35 -4.85 9.38 -7.62
CA GLY A 35 -5.16 10.77 -7.31
C GLY A 35 -5.42 10.98 -5.81
N VAL A 36 -4.57 10.41 -4.96
CA VAL A 36 -4.65 10.56 -3.49
C VAL A 36 -3.40 11.24 -2.96
N ASP A 37 -3.56 12.10 -1.96
CA ASP A 37 -2.43 12.61 -1.19
C ASP A 37 -1.83 11.45 -0.37
N PRO A 38 -0.50 11.22 -0.41
CA PRO A 38 0.15 10.26 0.47
C PRO A 38 -0.23 10.39 1.94
N ALA A 39 -0.44 11.61 2.46
CA ALA A 39 -0.85 11.84 3.85
C ALA A 39 -2.29 11.38 4.15
N ALA A 40 -3.13 11.23 3.12
CA ALA A 40 -4.49 10.70 3.21
C ALA A 40 -4.57 9.20 2.89
N ALA A 41 -3.42 8.54 2.62
CA ALA A 41 -3.37 7.14 2.26
C ALA A 41 -3.00 6.24 3.46
N VAL A 42 -3.50 5.00 3.44
CA VAL A 42 -3.15 3.93 4.39
C VAL A 42 -2.51 2.77 3.64
N MET A 43 -1.35 2.33 4.11
CA MET A 43 -0.65 1.13 3.65
C MET A 43 -0.92 -0.02 4.61
N VAL A 44 -1.50 -1.12 4.09
CA VAL A 44 -1.70 -2.37 4.81
C VAL A 44 -0.77 -3.44 4.24
N ASP A 45 0.11 -4.00 5.06
CA ASP A 45 1.10 -5.00 4.65
C ASP A 45 1.55 -5.79 5.89
N ASP A 46 2.02 -7.02 5.70
CA ASP A 46 2.55 -7.88 6.77
C ASP A 46 4.07 -7.78 6.90
N LEU A 47 4.74 -7.14 5.94
CA LEU A 47 6.19 -6.94 5.96
C LEU A 47 6.53 -5.53 6.46
N GLN A 48 7.18 -5.46 7.62
CA GLN A 48 7.63 -4.21 8.23
C GLN A 48 8.41 -3.31 7.26
N GLN A 49 9.31 -3.88 6.46
CA GLN A 49 10.09 -3.13 5.46
C GLN A 49 9.22 -2.40 4.43
N ASN A 50 8.07 -2.98 4.05
CA ASN A 50 7.14 -2.36 3.11
C ASN A 50 6.38 -1.21 3.79
N LEU A 51 6.00 -1.38 5.05
CA LEU A 51 5.39 -0.33 5.84
C LEU A 51 6.35 0.84 5.99
N ASP A 52 7.60 0.59 6.39
CA ASP A 52 8.63 1.62 6.55
C ASP A 52 8.91 2.37 5.25
N GLY A 53 8.88 1.68 4.11
CA GLY A 53 8.97 2.29 2.79
C GLY A 53 7.84 3.29 2.52
N ALA A 54 6.62 2.96 2.92
CA ALA A 54 5.44 3.82 2.77
C ALA A 54 5.50 5.04 3.71
N ALA A 55 5.92 4.88 4.96
CA ALA A 55 6.00 5.99 5.92
C ALA A 55 6.98 7.10 5.50
N ARG A 56 7.98 6.79 4.67
CA ARG A 56 8.89 7.80 4.09
C ARG A 56 8.17 8.82 3.19
N LEU A 57 6.92 8.56 2.83
CA LEU A 57 6.04 9.43 2.05
C LEU A 57 4.86 9.95 2.87
N SER A 58 4.88 9.84 4.20
CA SER A 58 3.77 10.22 5.09
C SER A 58 2.52 9.35 4.95
N ILE A 59 2.63 8.19 4.31
CA ILE A 59 1.55 7.20 4.24
C ILE A 59 1.40 6.55 5.62
N THR A 60 0.18 6.52 6.14
CA THR A 60 -0.15 5.86 7.41
C THR A 60 0.02 4.35 7.27
N ARG A 61 0.58 3.68 8.29
CA ARG A 61 0.90 2.24 8.23
C ARG A 61 -0.06 1.45 9.12
N LEU A 62 -0.54 0.33 8.60
CA LEU A 62 -1.27 -0.68 9.35
C LEU A 62 -0.56 -2.02 9.15
N ASP A 63 0.06 -2.54 10.21
CA ASP A 63 0.61 -3.89 10.19
C ASP A 63 -0.53 -4.91 10.28
N TYR A 64 -0.58 -5.81 9.30
CA TYR A 64 -1.52 -6.92 9.25
C TYR A 64 -0.80 -8.26 9.46
N SER A 65 -0.22 -8.43 10.65
CA SER A 65 0.57 -9.61 11.01
C SER A 65 -0.19 -10.72 11.75
N HIS A 66 -1.53 -10.62 11.93
CA HIS A 66 -2.32 -11.62 12.67
C HIS A 66 -3.75 -11.85 12.12
N SER A 67 -3.85 -12.63 11.04
CA SER A 67 -5.03 -13.44 10.77
C SER A 67 -4.58 -14.86 10.43
N SER A 68 -5.14 -15.86 11.10
CA SER A 68 -4.86 -17.30 11.01
C SER A 68 -5.07 -17.94 9.62
N ASP A 69 -5.26 -17.14 8.57
CA ASP A 69 -5.59 -17.55 7.20
C ASP A 69 -4.57 -16.96 6.20
N ARG A 70 -3.29 -17.33 6.34
CA ARG A 70 -2.23 -16.99 5.37
C ARG A 70 -2.37 -17.87 4.12
N ARG A 71 -3.37 -17.63 3.27
CA ARG A 71 -3.39 -18.25 1.94
C ARG A 71 -2.25 -17.66 1.09
N ARG A 72 -1.21 -18.48 0.93
CA ARG A 72 -0.04 -18.29 0.07
C ARG A 72 -0.46 -17.92 -1.36
N CYS A 73 -0.44 -16.64 -1.70
CA CYS A 73 -0.24 -16.19 -3.07
C CYS A 73 1.23 -15.82 -3.26
N HIS A 74 2.11 -16.82 -3.20
CA HIS A 74 3.44 -16.71 -3.79
C HIS A 74 3.32 -17.16 -5.24
N SER A 75 3.40 -16.20 -6.16
CA SER A 75 3.85 -16.34 -7.55
C SER A 75 3.92 -17.79 -8.06
N ALA A 76 2.86 -18.24 -8.73
CA ALA A 76 3.01 -19.32 -9.70
C ALA A 76 4.09 -18.88 -10.71
N ARG A 77 5.09 -19.74 -10.86
CA ARG A 77 6.06 -19.66 -11.96
C ARG A 77 5.35 -19.86 -13.29
#